data_AF-W7BGZ3-F1
#
_entry.id   AF-W7BGZ3-F1
#
_cell.length_a   1.000
_cell.length_b   1.000
_cell.length_c   1.000
_cell.angle_alpha   90.00
_cell.angle_beta   90.00
_cell.angle_gamma   90.00
#
_symmetry.space_group_name_H-M   'P 1'
#
loop_
_entity.id
_entity.type
_entity.pdbx_description
1 polymer ?
#
loop_
_entity_poly.entity_id
_entity_poly.type
_entity_poly.pdbx_seq_one_letter_code
_entity_poly.pdbx_strand_id
1 'polypeptide(L)'
;MNYGETIREIRLSKALTQKEVAGNIVSLSFYAKVEKGENNLSADKFFKILNKLNIEIDEFLFVHNDFKENPKKNDSKADSSIPR
;
A
#
# COMPACT_ATOMS: atom_id res chain seq x y z
N MET A 1 -5.33 -11.08 6.09
CA MET A 1 -5.23 -9.61 6.00
C MET A 1 -5.66 -9.19 4.60
N ASN A 2 -6.53 -8.20 4.45
CA ASN A 2 -6.85 -7.57 3.16
C ASN A 2 -6.15 -6.21 3.01
N TYR A 3 -6.14 -5.62 1.81
CA TYR A 3 -5.47 -4.33 1.57
C TYR A 3 -6.04 -3.18 2.41
N GLY A 4 -7.33 -3.21 2.73
CA GLY A 4 -7.95 -2.22 3.61
C GLY A 4 -7.43 -2.28 5.04
N GLU A 5 -7.25 -3.49 5.59
CA GLU A 5 -6.65 -3.70 6.91
C GLU A 5 -5.19 -3.20 6.94
N THR A 6 -4.42 -3.45 5.87
CA THR A 6 -3.04 -2.93 5.76
C THR A 6 -2.99 -1.41 5.68
N ILE A 7 -3.90 -0.79 4.91
CA ILE A 7 -4.06 0.67 4.88
C ILE A 7 -4.29 1.21 6.30
N ARG A 8 -5.14 0.54 7.09
CA ARG A 8 -5.43 0.94 8.46
C ARG A 8 -4.20 0.87 9.36
N GLU A 9 -3.43 -0.20 9.28
CA GLU A 9 -2.22 -0.37 10.09
C GLU A 9 -1.17 0.70 9.78
N ILE A 10 -0.90 0.94 8.50
CA ILE A 10 0.01 2.00 8.05
C ILE A 10 -0.49 3.38 8.49
N ARG A 11 -1.80 3.63 8.39
CA ARG A 11 -2.38 4.89 8.84
C ARG A 11 -2.15 5.11 10.34
N LEU A 12 -2.42 4.09 11.16
CA LEU A 12 -2.28 4.17 12.61
C LEU A 12 -0.81 4.31 13.03
N SER A 13 0.11 3.62 12.37
CA SER A 13 1.55 3.75 12.65
C SER A 13 2.08 5.15 12.33
N LYS A 14 1.47 5.85 11.38
CA LYS A 14 1.75 7.27 11.05
C LYS A 14 0.95 8.27 11.87
N ALA A 15 0.17 7.83 12.86
CA ALA A 15 -0.69 8.66 13.70
C ALA A 15 -1.69 9.55 12.91
N LEU A 16 -2.11 9.10 11.73
CA LEU A 16 -3.06 9.81 10.88
C LEU A 16 -4.51 9.42 11.20
N THR A 17 -5.42 10.37 11.13
CA THR A 17 -6.86 10.10 11.24
C THR A 17 -7.44 9.60 9.92
N GLN A 18 -8.58 8.91 9.99
CA GLN A 18 -9.30 8.49 8.78
C GLN A 18 -9.71 9.67 7.89
N LYS A 19 -9.99 10.84 8.50
CA LYS A 19 -10.35 12.06 7.78
C LYS A 19 -9.19 12.62 6.97
N GLU A 20 -7.99 12.61 7.52
CA GLU A 20 -6.78 13.10 6.83
C GLU A 20 -6.44 12.25 5.60
N VAL A 21 -6.60 10.93 5.71
CA VAL A 21 -6.32 10.00 4.60
C VAL A 21 -7.43 9.98 3.56
N ALA A 22 -8.70 9.90 3.99
CA ALA A 22 -9.84 9.93 3.07
C ALA A 22 -9.88 11.23 2.26
N GLY A 23 -9.64 12.37 2.90
CA GLY A 23 -9.61 13.70 2.29
C GLY A 23 -10.80 13.93 1.36
N ASN A 24 -10.50 14.27 0.11
CA ASN A 24 -11.49 14.46 -0.97
C ASN A 24 -11.54 13.26 -1.95
N ILE A 25 -10.94 12.12 -1.59
CA ILE A 25 -10.83 10.94 -2.47
C ILE A 25 -12.11 10.11 -2.39
N VAL A 26 -12.59 9.89 -1.16
CA VAL A 26 -13.80 9.14 -0.83
C VAL A 26 -14.45 9.73 0.42
N SER A 27 -15.71 9.37 0.68
CA SER A 27 -16.35 9.74 1.95
C SER A 27 -15.70 9.03 3.13
N LEU A 28 -15.74 9.67 4.31
CA LEU A 28 -15.20 9.11 5.55
C LEU A 28 -15.84 7.76 5.90
N SER A 29 -17.15 7.63 5.71
CA SER A 29 -17.89 6.39 5.97
C SER A 29 -17.48 5.26 5.02
N PHE A 30 -17.22 5.58 3.75
CA PHE A 30 -16.71 4.61 2.79
C PHE A 30 -15.30 4.16 3.17
N TYR A 31 -14.40 5.11 3.48
CA TYR A 31 -13.03 4.81 3.89
C TYR A 31 -12.97 3.94 5.16
N ALA A 32 -13.82 4.22 6.15
CA ALA A 32 -13.90 3.40 7.36
C ALA A 32 -14.33 1.96 7.07
N LYS A 33 -15.19 1.74 6.07
CA LYS A 33 -15.58 0.40 5.60
C LYS A 33 -14.45 -0.29 4.82
N VAL A 34 -13.70 0.46 4.02
CA VAL A 34 -12.49 -0.05 3.36
C VAL A 34 -11.51 -0.58 4.39
N GLU A 35 -11.21 0.19 5.44
CA GLU A 35 -10.28 -0.21 6.51
C GLU A 35 -10.72 -1.44 7.32
N LYS A 36 -11.99 -1.85 7.18
CA LYS A 36 -12.56 -3.07 7.78
C LYS A 36 -12.68 -4.22 6.78
N GLY A 37 -12.28 -4.03 5.52
CA GLY A 37 -12.46 -5.03 4.46
C GLY A 37 -13.87 -5.14 3.91
N GLU A 38 -14.78 -4.25 4.29
CA GLU A 38 -16.18 -4.29 3.86
C GLU A 38 -16.38 -3.70 2.46
N ASN A 39 -15.45 -2.85 2.01
CA ASN A 39 -15.48 -2.20 0.70
C ASN A 39 -14.12 -2.26 0.02
N ASN A 40 -14.13 -2.38 -1.32
CA ASN A 40 -12.93 -2.31 -2.14
C ASN A 40 -12.74 -0.91 -2.72
N LEU A 41 -11.48 -0.49 -2.88
CA LEU A 41 -11.11 0.70 -3.64
C LEU A 41 -10.92 0.33 -5.12
N SER A 42 -11.25 1.27 -6.01
CA SER A 42 -10.72 1.23 -7.38
C SER A 42 -9.21 1.52 -7.34
N ALA A 43 -8.48 1.07 -8.37
CA ALA A 43 -7.03 1.25 -8.44
C ALA A 43 -6.61 2.73 -8.34
N ASP A 44 -7.31 3.63 -9.04
CA ASP A 44 -7.01 5.07 -9.02
C ASP A 44 -7.15 5.68 -7.62
N LYS A 45 -8.18 5.28 -6.85
CA LYS A 45 -8.38 5.73 -5.48
C LYS A 45 -7.36 5.12 -4.55
N PHE A 46 -7.02 3.85 -4.75
CA PHE A 46 -5.99 3.17 -3.98
C PHE A 46 -4.65 3.89 -4.05
N PHE A 47 -4.15 4.23 -5.25
CA PHE A 47 -2.89 5.00 -5.38
C PHE A 47 -2.97 6.38 -4.74
N LYS A 48 -4.12 7.08 -4.81
CA LYS A 48 -4.31 8.36 -4.11
C LYS A 48 -4.24 8.21 -2.59
N ILE A 49 -4.76 7.10 -2.05
CA ILE A 49 -4.67 6.79 -0.62
C ILE A 49 -3.21 6.49 -0.22
N LEU A 50 -2.47 5.72 -1.02
CA LEU A 50 -1.04 5.49 -0.77
C LEU A 50 -0.24 6.80 -0.74
N ASN A 51 -0.51 7.71 -1.68
CA ASN A 51 0.09 9.04 -1.68
C ASN A 51 -0.22 9.84 -0.41
N LYS A 52 -1.46 9.76 0.12
CA LYS A 52 -1.84 10.39 1.40
C LYS A 52 -1.13 9.77 2.60
N LEU A 53 -0.82 8.49 2.53
CA LEU A 53 -0.04 7.78 3.53
C LEU A 53 1.47 8.00 3.35
N ASN A 54 1.92 8.63 2.27
CA ASN A 54 3.33 8.78 1.91
C ASN A 54 4.07 7.43 1.96
N ILE A 55 3.58 6.46 1.18
CA ILE A 55 4.15 5.12 1.06
C ILE A 55 4.10 4.68 -0.40
N GLU A 56 5.17 4.05 -0.86
CA GLU A 56 5.22 3.47 -2.21
C GLU A 56 4.49 2.12 -2.28
N ILE A 57 4.08 1.72 -3.49
CA ILE A 57 3.34 0.45 -3.66
C ILE A 57 4.15 -0.78 -3.22
N ASP A 58 5.45 -0.79 -3.49
CA ASP A 58 6.33 -1.90 -3.11
C ASP A 58 6.47 -2.02 -1.59
N GLU A 59 6.57 -0.88 -0.90
CA GLU A 59 6.60 -0.84 0.57
C GLU A 59 5.26 -1.29 1.16
N PHE A 60 4.15 -0.83 0.58
CA PHE A 60 2.82 -1.27 0.96
C PHE A 60 2.68 -2.79 0.86
N LEU A 61 3.10 -3.38 -0.27
CA LEU A 61 3.05 -4.82 -0.48
C LEU A 61 3.98 -5.58 0.47
N PHE A 62 5.14 -5.00 0.80
CA PHE A 62 6.04 -5.58 1.78
C PHE A 62 5.40 -5.65 3.18
N VAL A 63 4.74 -4.58 3.63
CA VAL A 63 3.97 -4.57 4.88
C VAL A 63 2.81 -5.57 4.82
N HIS A 64 2.06 -5.60 3.71
CA HIS A 64 0.94 -6.52 3.53
C HIS A 64 1.34 -7.99 3.63
N ASN A 65 2.55 -8.33 3.19
CA ASN A 65 3.08 -9.69 3.18
C ASN A 65 3.80 -10.06 4.50
N ASP A 66 3.49 -9.38 5.61
CA ASP A 66 4.14 -9.59 6.92
C ASP A 66 5.66 -9.45 6.88
N PHE A 67 6.18 -8.46 6.13
CA PHE A 67 7.62 -8.22 5.94
C PHE A 67 8.37 -9.41 5.33
N LYS A 68 7.66 -10.35 4.70
CA LYS A 68 8.29 -11.43 3.93
C LYS A 68 8.75 -10.86 2.59
N GLU A 69 10.03 -11.05 2.30
CA GLU A 69 10.56 -10.68 1.00
C GLU A 69 9.85 -11.48 -0.10
N ASN A 70 9.47 -10.79 -1.17
CA ASN A 70 9.06 -11.46 -2.39
C ASN A 70 10.31 -12.14 -2.97
N PRO A 71 10.36 -13.47 -3.12
CA PRO A 71 11.57 -14.19 -3.58
C PRO A 71 12.01 -13.84 -5.01
N LYS A 72 11.36 -12.88 -5.68
CA LYS A 72 11.61 -12.45 -7.07
C LYS A 72 12.26 -11.07 -7.19
N LYS A 73 13.22 -10.74 -6.32
CA LYS A 73 14.14 -9.59 -6.51
C LYS A 73 15.55 -10.00 -6.98
N ASN A 74 15.67 -11.11 -7.71
CA ASN A 74 16.94 -11.57 -8.31
C ASN A 74 16.85 -11.75 -9.84
N ASP A 75 16.35 -10.76 -10.56
CA ASP A 75 16.50 -10.71 -12.02
C ASP A 75 16.86 -9.28 -12.44
N SER A 76 18.11 -8.87 -12.21
CA SER A 76 18.83 -7.79 -12.94
C SER A 76 20.24 -7.56 -12.35
N LYS A 77 21.07 -8.61 -12.30
CA LYS A 77 22.52 -8.47 -12.46
C LYS A 77 22.98 -9.59 -13.39
N ALA A 78 22.58 -9.50 -14.65
CA ALA A 78 23.39 -10.08 -15.73
C ALA A 78 24.61 -9.17 -15.84
N ASP A 79 25.64 -9.52 -15.09
CA ASP A 79 26.99 -9.02 -15.27
C ASP A 79 27.33 -9.15 -16.76
N SER A 80 27.65 -8.01 -17.36
CA SER A 80 28.23 -7.87 -18.68
C SER A 80 29.61 -8.52 -18.73
N SER A 81 29.65 -9.84 -18.71
CA SER A 81 30.80 -10.61 -19.14
C SER A 81 30.79 -10.64 -20.66
N ILE A 82 31.50 -9.70 -21.28
CA ILE A 82 31.98 -9.81 -22.67
C ILE A 82 33.23 -10.69 -22.62
N PRO A 83 33.24 -11.93 -23.16
CA PRO A 83 34.48 -12.53 -23.60
C PRO A 83 34.77 -12.07 -25.03
N ARG A 84 36.04 -11.75 -25.25
CA ARG A 84 36.66 -11.19 -26.45
C ARG A 84 36.33 -11.95 -27.74
#